data_AF-A0A7X3V3K0-F1
#
_entry.id   AF-A0A7X3V3K0-F1
#
_cell.length_a   1.000
_cell.length_b   1.000
_cell.length_c   1.000
_cell.angle_alpha   90.00
_cell.angle_beta   90.00
_cell.angle_gamma   90.00
#
_symmetry.space_group_name_H-M   'P 1'
#
loop_
_entity.id
_entity.type
_entity.pdbx_description
1 polymer ?
#
loop_
_entity_poly.entity_id
_entity_poly.type
_entity_poly.pdbx_seq_one_letter_code
_entity_poly.pdbx_strand_id
1 'polypeptide(L)'
;MVRILHGNRHVQELRRRPGPRRPGRPLHDRDRRALPRARAEARTPQRARVRGARGRGRGPAARGDAGARRRGHLGEHGLVLPHPGGTVVNRIRVLPDHVANQIAAGEVVERPASVVKELVENALDAGAGVVRVSIERGGKGRIVVADDGCGMVREDVLLCLDRHATSKIRHAEDLREIHTLGFRGEALPSIAAVSRMVIETAVAGEETGTRLRALAGRIQGIDDAARRPGTTVDVRNLFLNTPVRARFLRSARVETRSVSEVLHALALAHLGTRFVFEVNEATVFDLPADRSLAARIGAIWKDAGEAGLITLSTQRDGLRLSGVVQRPDLARPGFRRAGLFINGRPFRDSAITRAADRGYRTTVSQDKRPWVFLFLTVPGDEVDVNVHPGKAEVRFRDRNRIEQFVEASVRQALEGIESAATIGRPRPVHVVREGPGEGFATGAGAAGSPADGPGGPAV
;
A
#
# COMPACT_ATOMS: atom_id res chain seq x y z
N MET A 1 -20.99 -64.91 -17.84
CA MET A 1 -20.86 -66.33 -17.42
C MET A 1 -20.90 -66.38 -15.89
N VAL A 2 -21.51 -67.43 -15.31
CA VAL A 2 -21.63 -67.83 -13.87
C VAL A 2 -20.66 -67.10 -12.90
N ARG A 3 -21.01 -66.39 -11.80
CA ARG A 3 -22.17 -66.30 -10.84
C ARG A 3 -22.08 -67.22 -9.59
N ILE A 4 -22.33 -66.67 -8.38
CA ILE A 4 -22.54 -67.32 -7.03
C ILE A 4 -21.34 -68.12 -6.45
N LEU A 5 -21.18 -68.46 -5.14
CA LEU A 5 -21.98 -68.45 -3.88
C LEU A 5 -21.14 -67.88 -2.69
N HIS A 6 -21.64 -66.96 -1.84
CA HIS A 6 -22.20 -67.13 -0.45
C HIS A 6 -21.23 -67.36 0.75
N GLY A 7 -21.61 -66.88 1.95
CA GLY A 7 -20.89 -67.16 3.21
C GLY A 7 -21.20 -66.21 4.40
N ASN A 8 -22.46 -66.02 4.79
CA ASN A 8 -22.88 -65.02 5.80
C ASN A 8 -23.37 -65.66 7.12
N ARG A 9 -23.07 -65.05 8.29
CA ARG A 9 -23.68 -65.17 9.68
C ARG A 9 -22.63 -65.04 10.81
N HIS A 10 -22.92 -64.66 12.07
CA HIS A 10 -23.88 -63.72 12.70
C HIS A 10 -23.62 -63.72 14.25
N VAL A 11 -24.48 -63.05 15.05
CA VAL A 11 -24.55 -63.03 16.56
C VAL A 11 -23.61 -61.97 17.18
N GLN A 12 -24.05 -60.82 17.74
CA GLN A 12 -24.92 -60.53 18.91
C GLN A 12 -24.21 -60.77 20.28
N GLU A 13 -24.39 -60.03 21.39
CA GLU A 13 -25.06 -58.76 21.79
C GLU A 13 -24.56 -58.38 23.23
N LEU A 14 -24.92 -57.31 24.00
CA LEU A 14 -25.87 -56.18 24.00
C LEU A 14 -25.39 -55.13 25.06
N ARG A 15 -26.03 -53.94 25.15
CA ARG A 15 -26.19 -53.07 26.39
C ARG A 15 -24.92 -52.33 26.92
N ARG A 16 -24.96 -51.12 27.53
CA ARG A 16 -26.02 -50.15 27.94
C ARG A 16 -25.61 -48.68 27.65
N ARG A 17 -26.57 -47.74 27.64
CA ARG A 17 -26.37 -46.27 27.87
C ARG A 17 -26.95 -45.88 29.25
N PRO A 18 -26.58 -44.72 29.83
CA PRO A 18 -27.62 -43.71 30.12
C PRO A 18 -27.21 -42.22 30.09
N GLY A 19 -28.17 -41.33 29.81
CA GLY A 19 -28.42 -40.08 30.57
C GLY A 19 -27.51 -38.83 30.38
N PRO A 20 -28.03 -37.70 29.85
CA PRO A 20 -27.38 -36.38 29.93
C PRO A 20 -27.72 -35.62 31.23
N ARG A 21 -26.99 -34.53 31.54
CA ARG A 21 -27.30 -33.57 32.64
C ARG A 21 -27.17 -32.10 32.21
N ARG A 22 -28.03 -31.25 32.76
CA ARG A 22 -28.06 -29.76 32.75
C ARG A 22 -28.81 -29.31 34.04
N PRO A 23 -28.89 -28.02 34.40
CA PRO A 23 -27.81 -27.05 34.62
C PRO A 23 -27.90 -26.38 36.02
N GLY A 24 -26.81 -25.77 36.52
CA GLY A 24 -26.79 -24.99 37.77
C GLY A 24 -26.88 -23.47 37.54
N ARG A 25 -27.44 -22.72 38.50
CA ARG A 25 -27.58 -21.24 38.48
C ARG A 25 -26.49 -20.53 39.33
N PRO A 26 -26.27 -19.20 39.15
CA PRO A 26 -25.10 -18.49 39.68
C PRO A 26 -25.26 -18.00 41.14
N LEU A 27 -24.16 -17.53 41.73
CA LEU A 27 -24.11 -16.86 43.03
C LEU A 27 -23.50 -15.44 42.96
N HIS A 28 -23.90 -14.67 43.96
CA HIS A 28 -23.90 -13.21 44.10
C HIS A 28 -22.61 -12.40 43.86
N ASP A 29 -22.84 -11.22 43.31
CA ASP A 29 -22.08 -9.97 43.49
C ASP A 29 -22.04 -9.52 44.98
N ARG A 30 -20.89 -8.97 45.43
CA ARG A 30 -20.84 -7.76 46.28
C ARG A 30 -19.44 -7.19 46.53
N ASP A 31 -19.39 -5.84 46.50
CA ASP A 31 -18.52 -4.92 47.25
C ASP A 31 -17.01 -5.21 47.44
N ARG A 32 -16.18 -4.30 46.90
CA ARG A 32 -15.16 -3.60 47.71
C ARG A 32 -14.86 -2.20 47.17
N ARG A 33 -14.71 -1.22 48.08
CA ARG A 33 -14.58 0.21 47.77
C ARG A 33 -13.14 0.73 47.90
N ALA A 34 -12.90 1.83 47.18
CA ALA A 34 -12.01 2.96 47.52
C ALA A 34 -10.49 2.78 47.56
N LEU A 35 -9.82 3.83 47.07
CA LEU A 35 -8.40 4.17 47.25
C LEU A 35 -8.18 4.82 48.63
N PRO A 36 -6.92 4.96 49.08
CA PRO A 36 -6.36 6.31 49.10
C PRO A 36 -4.95 6.43 48.47
N ARG A 37 -4.44 7.67 48.40
CA ARG A 37 -3.17 8.06 47.77
C ARG A 37 -1.98 8.04 48.74
N ALA A 38 -0.76 7.88 48.21
CA ALA A 38 0.50 8.28 48.84
C ALA A 38 1.46 8.89 47.80
N ARG A 39 2.51 9.62 48.24
CA ARG A 39 3.48 10.35 47.40
C ARG A 39 4.90 9.76 47.53
N ALA A 40 5.66 9.78 46.43
CA ALA A 40 7.13 9.92 46.36
C ALA A 40 7.47 10.27 44.89
N GLU A 41 7.81 11.51 44.57
CA GLU A 41 9.16 12.13 44.64
C GLU A 41 10.09 11.76 43.47
N ALA A 42 10.68 12.78 42.85
CA ALA A 42 11.55 12.68 41.67
C ALA A 42 13.02 12.88 42.06
N ARG A 43 13.93 12.23 41.32
CA ARG A 43 15.38 12.48 41.43
C ARG A 43 16.05 12.61 40.06
N THR A 44 16.46 13.83 39.76
CA THR A 44 17.46 14.16 38.73
C THR A 44 18.86 13.78 39.22
N PRO A 45 19.79 13.39 38.34
CA PRO A 45 21.22 13.57 38.57
C PRO A 45 21.83 14.65 37.65
N GLN A 46 22.81 15.38 38.16
CA GLN A 46 23.41 16.55 37.51
C GLN A 46 24.78 16.22 36.87
N ARG A 47 25.32 17.16 36.09
CA ARG A 47 26.59 17.07 35.34
C ARG A 47 27.82 16.79 36.23
N ALA A 48 28.81 16.10 35.64
CA ALA A 48 30.22 16.18 36.05
C ALA A 48 31.11 16.60 34.85
N ARG A 49 32.31 17.14 35.12
CA ARG A 49 33.28 17.65 34.12
C ARG A 49 34.70 17.15 34.43
N VAL A 50 35.42 16.61 33.44
CA VAL A 50 36.90 16.52 33.37
C VAL A 50 37.26 16.71 31.87
N ARG A 51 38.03 17.67 31.35
CA ARG A 51 39.35 18.33 31.61
C ARG A 51 40.59 17.54 31.14
N GLY A 52 41.34 18.12 30.19
CA GLY A 52 42.65 17.63 29.70
C GLY A 52 42.54 16.79 28.41
N ALA A 53 43.51 16.82 27.48
CA ALA A 53 44.73 17.62 27.38
C ALA A 53 45.08 17.94 25.90
N ARG A 54 46.19 18.67 25.66
CA ARG A 54 46.61 19.18 24.34
C ARG A 54 47.63 18.24 23.65
N GLY A 55 47.67 18.25 22.32
CA GLY A 55 48.77 17.69 21.51
C GLY A 55 48.87 18.39 20.14
N ARG A 56 50.09 18.64 19.65
CA ARG A 56 50.38 19.27 18.33
C ARG A 56 51.53 18.53 17.62
N GLY A 57 51.47 18.46 16.29
CA GLY A 57 52.49 17.95 15.36
C GLY A 57 51.77 17.48 14.09
N ARG A 58 51.91 18.04 12.88
CA ARG A 58 53.10 18.38 12.06
C ARG A 58 54.01 17.17 11.80
N GLY A 59 54.12 16.78 10.53
CA GLY A 59 54.99 15.71 10.03
C GLY A 59 56.45 16.15 9.82
N PRO A 60 57.24 15.37 9.06
CA PRO A 60 57.39 15.69 7.64
C PRO A 60 57.39 14.46 6.72
N ALA A 61 57.78 14.63 5.45
CA ALA A 61 57.94 13.56 4.45
C ALA A 61 59.26 13.72 3.67
N ALA A 62 59.93 12.62 3.31
CA ALA A 62 60.99 12.59 2.28
C ALA A 62 61.35 11.16 1.79
N ARG A 63 61.22 10.96 0.46
CA ARG A 63 62.15 10.34 -0.53
C ARG A 63 63.00 9.08 -0.20
N GLY A 64 63.18 8.25 -1.24
CA GLY A 64 64.25 7.24 -1.40
C GLY A 64 63.80 5.79 -1.12
N ASP A 65 64.31 4.76 -1.81
CA ASP A 65 65.11 4.71 -3.05
C ASP A 65 64.91 3.34 -3.75
N ALA A 66 65.39 3.15 -4.97
CA ALA A 66 65.26 1.91 -5.73
C ALA A 66 66.38 0.89 -5.40
N GLY A 67 66.02 -0.39 -5.26
CA GLY A 67 66.98 -1.47 -5.01
C GLY A 67 66.47 -2.84 -5.44
N ALA A 68 67.07 -3.40 -6.50
CA ALA A 68 66.70 -4.73 -7.02
C ALA A 68 67.92 -5.65 -7.09
N ARG A 69 67.80 -6.89 -6.59
CA ARG A 69 68.32 -8.14 -7.24
C ARG A 69 68.09 -9.44 -6.44
N ARG A 70 67.65 -10.46 -7.18
CA ARG A 70 68.02 -11.91 -7.12
C ARG A 70 67.64 -12.80 -5.92
N ARG A 71 66.70 -13.72 -6.22
CA ARG A 71 66.70 -15.19 -6.00
C ARG A 71 67.47 -15.77 -4.79
N GLY A 72 66.71 -16.43 -3.90
CA GLY A 72 67.10 -17.64 -3.16
C GLY A 72 66.00 -18.71 -3.32
N HIS A 73 66.31 -20.00 -3.10
CA HIS A 73 65.37 -21.12 -3.32
C HIS A 73 65.56 -22.21 -2.25
N LEU A 74 64.66 -23.22 -2.24
CA LEU A 74 64.47 -24.22 -1.18
C LEU A 74 63.78 -23.68 0.09
N GLY A 75 63.17 -24.57 0.88
CA GLY A 75 62.35 -24.23 2.05
C GLY A 75 62.12 -25.43 2.97
N GLU A 76 61.35 -25.21 4.04
CA GLU A 76 61.09 -26.22 5.09
C GLU A 76 59.61 -26.26 5.51
N HIS A 77 59.20 -27.37 6.13
CA HIS A 77 57.82 -27.67 6.50
C HIS A 77 57.37 -26.95 7.78
N GLY A 78 56.94 -25.69 7.65
CA GLY A 78 56.27 -24.95 8.72
C GLY A 78 54.86 -25.50 9.02
N LEU A 79 54.72 -26.28 10.09
CA LEU A 79 53.43 -26.71 10.62
C LEU A 79 52.63 -25.52 11.19
N VAL A 80 51.66 -25.03 10.41
CA VAL A 80 50.75 -23.96 10.85
C VAL A 80 49.71 -24.52 11.82
N LEU A 81 49.98 -24.40 13.12
CA LEU A 81 48.98 -24.63 14.16
C LEU A 81 47.87 -23.57 14.05
N PRO A 82 46.57 -23.96 14.05
CA PRO A 82 45.47 -23.00 13.98
C PRO A 82 45.38 -22.19 15.28
N HIS A 83 45.36 -20.87 15.19
CA HIS A 83 45.30 -19.97 16.35
C HIS A 83 43.83 -19.68 16.74
N PRO A 84 43.31 -20.21 17.87
CA PRO A 84 41.90 -20.10 18.21
C PRO A 84 41.62 -18.76 18.92
N GLY A 85 41.34 -17.72 18.13
CA GLY A 85 41.06 -16.39 18.69
C GLY A 85 41.01 -15.22 17.70
N GLY A 86 41.22 -15.47 16.41
CA GLY A 86 41.14 -14.44 15.38
C GLY A 86 39.75 -13.81 15.27
N THR A 87 39.52 -12.69 15.98
CA THR A 87 38.32 -11.88 15.80
C THR A 87 38.26 -11.43 14.34
N VAL A 88 37.20 -11.76 13.62
CA VAL A 88 37.07 -11.42 12.19
C VAL A 88 36.85 -9.92 12.06
N VAL A 89 37.94 -9.17 11.94
CA VAL A 89 37.92 -7.72 11.67
C VAL A 89 37.45 -7.53 10.24
N ASN A 90 36.12 -7.47 10.06
CA ASN A 90 35.47 -7.13 8.80
C ASN A 90 35.88 -5.70 8.40
N ARG A 91 36.97 -5.59 7.65
CA ARG A 91 37.41 -4.33 7.04
C ARG A 91 36.27 -3.80 6.18
N ILE A 92 35.97 -2.51 6.33
CA ILE A 92 35.01 -1.80 5.47
C ILE A 92 35.45 -1.97 4.01
N ARG A 93 34.52 -2.38 3.15
CA ARG A 93 34.70 -2.55 1.71
C ARG A 93 33.58 -1.81 0.99
N VAL A 94 33.91 -1.17 -0.12
CA VAL A 94 32.90 -0.66 -1.05
C VAL A 94 32.13 -1.86 -1.60
N LEU A 95 30.80 -1.81 -1.55
CA LEU A 95 29.94 -2.84 -2.10
C LEU A 95 29.91 -2.73 -3.63
N PRO A 96 30.01 -3.83 -4.39
CA PRO A 96 29.78 -3.80 -5.84
C PRO A 96 28.40 -3.22 -6.16
N ASP A 97 28.27 -2.45 -7.24
CA ASP A 97 27.08 -1.64 -7.50
C ASP A 97 25.79 -2.45 -7.56
N HIS A 98 25.85 -3.69 -8.03
CA HIS A 98 24.68 -4.59 -8.07
C HIS A 98 24.20 -4.99 -6.65
N VAL A 99 25.11 -5.14 -5.68
CA VAL A 99 24.76 -5.41 -4.27
C VAL A 99 24.21 -4.13 -3.62
N ALA A 100 24.86 -2.98 -3.86
CA ALA A 100 24.38 -1.68 -3.39
C ALA A 100 23.02 -1.30 -4.01
N ASN A 101 22.74 -1.74 -5.24
CA ASN A 101 21.43 -1.60 -5.89
C ASN A 101 20.38 -2.52 -5.23
N GLN A 102 20.71 -3.79 -4.98
CA GLN A 102 19.79 -4.72 -4.31
C GLN A 102 19.45 -4.31 -2.87
N ILE A 103 20.38 -3.67 -2.15
CA ILE A 103 20.14 -3.14 -0.80
C ILE A 103 19.21 -1.92 -0.86
N ALA A 104 19.53 -0.90 -1.66
CA ALA A 104 18.68 0.29 -1.82
C ALA A 104 17.27 -0.07 -2.32
N ALA A 105 17.17 -0.97 -3.31
CA ALA A 105 15.89 -1.51 -3.77
C ALA A 105 15.14 -2.33 -2.71
N GLY A 106 15.77 -2.70 -1.59
CA GLY A 106 15.10 -3.29 -0.43
C GLY A 106 14.41 -2.29 0.47
N GLU A 107 14.89 -1.06 0.51
CA GLU A 107 14.33 0.05 1.29
C GLU A 107 13.26 0.82 0.49
N VAL A 108 13.37 0.81 -0.85
CA VAL A 108 12.43 1.45 -1.78
C VAL A 108 11.33 0.48 -2.29
N VAL A 109 11.66 -0.79 -2.54
CA VAL A 109 10.77 -1.74 -3.23
C VAL A 109 10.52 -3.00 -2.39
N GLU A 110 9.57 -2.90 -1.44
CA GLU A 110 9.16 -4.04 -0.60
C GLU A 110 8.21 -5.02 -1.31
N ARG A 111 7.19 -4.51 -2.03
CA ARG A 111 6.06 -5.28 -2.57
C ARG A 111 5.51 -4.72 -3.88
N PRO A 112 4.75 -5.49 -4.68
CA PRO A 112 4.08 -5.01 -5.90
C PRO A 112 3.27 -3.71 -5.74
N ALA A 113 2.60 -3.51 -4.61
CA ALA A 113 1.85 -2.28 -4.34
C ALA A 113 2.74 -1.03 -4.24
N SER A 114 3.98 -1.17 -3.75
CA SER A 114 4.97 -0.08 -3.72
C SER A 114 5.47 0.26 -5.13
N VAL A 115 5.69 -0.76 -5.97
CA VAL A 115 6.04 -0.58 -7.40
C VAL A 115 4.94 0.20 -8.13
N VAL A 116 3.68 -0.24 -8.00
CA VAL A 116 2.55 0.46 -8.62
C VAL A 116 2.41 1.88 -8.09
N LYS A 117 2.57 2.12 -6.78
CA LYS A 117 2.52 3.46 -6.19
C LYS A 117 3.50 4.42 -6.85
N GLU A 118 4.79 4.11 -6.83
CA GLU A 118 5.82 5.06 -7.31
C GLU A 118 5.77 5.22 -8.85
N LEU A 119 5.36 4.18 -9.61
CA LEU A 119 5.14 4.30 -11.06
C LEU A 119 3.93 5.18 -11.41
N VAL A 120 2.81 5.05 -10.66
CA VAL A 120 1.62 5.88 -10.87
C VAL A 120 1.84 7.32 -10.38
N GLU A 121 2.59 7.52 -9.30
CA GLU A 121 3.03 8.86 -8.88
C GLU A 121 3.92 9.53 -9.93
N ASN A 122 4.79 8.78 -10.62
CA ASN A 122 5.55 9.32 -11.76
C ASN A 122 4.65 9.69 -12.96
N ALA A 123 3.62 8.90 -13.28
CA ALA A 123 2.66 9.24 -14.33
C ALA A 123 1.83 10.49 -14.01
N LEU A 124 1.43 10.65 -12.74
CA LEU A 124 0.73 11.84 -12.25
C LEU A 124 1.63 13.08 -12.26
N ASP A 125 2.91 12.93 -11.88
CA ASP A 125 3.94 13.98 -12.03
C ASP A 125 4.19 14.36 -13.50
N ALA A 126 3.98 13.44 -14.44
CA ALA A 126 4.06 13.68 -15.88
C ALA A 126 2.77 14.29 -16.48
N GLY A 127 1.79 14.64 -15.65
CA GLY A 127 0.55 15.32 -16.07
C GLY A 127 -0.53 14.40 -16.67
N ALA A 128 -0.47 13.08 -16.46
CA ALA A 128 -1.37 12.13 -17.10
C ALA A 128 -2.87 12.36 -16.80
N GLY A 129 -3.67 12.41 -17.86
CA GLY A 129 -5.13 12.44 -17.81
C GLY A 129 -5.75 11.04 -17.70
N VAL A 130 -5.03 10.00 -18.15
CA VAL A 130 -5.43 8.58 -18.04
C VAL A 130 -4.23 7.75 -17.59
N VAL A 131 -4.39 7.02 -16.49
CA VAL A 131 -3.44 6.00 -16.04
C VAL A 131 -4.10 4.62 -16.07
N ARG A 132 -3.46 3.69 -16.78
CA ARG A 132 -3.86 2.28 -16.87
C ARG A 132 -2.85 1.41 -16.13
N VAL A 133 -3.33 0.51 -15.29
CA VAL A 133 -2.50 -0.44 -14.55
C VAL A 133 -3.01 -1.86 -14.77
N SER A 134 -2.16 -2.76 -15.29
CA SER A 134 -2.48 -4.18 -15.34
C SER A 134 -1.48 -4.99 -14.51
N ILE A 135 -1.96 -6.02 -13.81
CA ILE A 135 -1.09 -6.92 -13.03
C ILE A 135 -1.43 -8.40 -13.25
N GLU A 136 -0.41 -9.24 -13.24
CA GLU A 136 -0.53 -10.69 -13.34
C GLU A 136 -0.11 -11.36 -12.03
N ARG A 137 -0.91 -12.33 -11.56
CA ARG A 137 -0.64 -13.12 -10.34
C ARG A 137 -0.38 -12.25 -9.09
N GLY A 138 -1.09 -11.12 -8.98
CA GLY A 138 -0.91 -10.13 -7.90
C GLY A 138 0.35 -9.27 -8.04
N GLY A 139 0.80 -9.02 -9.27
CA GLY A 139 2.01 -8.26 -9.56
C GLY A 139 3.31 -9.06 -9.35
N LYS A 140 3.22 -10.38 -9.14
CA LYS A 140 4.39 -11.26 -9.03
C LYS A 140 4.94 -11.68 -10.40
N GLY A 141 4.06 -11.88 -11.38
CA GLY A 141 4.45 -12.21 -12.75
C GLY A 141 4.83 -10.95 -13.52
N ARG A 142 3.88 -10.01 -13.60
CA ARG A 142 4.00 -8.77 -14.35
C ARG A 142 3.20 -7.64 -13.70
N ILE A 143 3.70 -6.43 -13.86
CA ILE A 143 3.04 -5.16 -13.56
C ILE A 143 3.27 -4.28 -14.79
N VAL A 144 2.20 -3.72 -15.36
CA VAL A 144 2.28 -2.67 -16.38
C VAL A 144 1.64 -1.42 -15.82
N VAL A 145 2.31 -0.28 -15.96
CA VAL A 145 1.71 1.05 -15.77
C VAL A 145 1.87 1.81 -17.08
N ALA A 146 0.79 2.34 -17.64
CA ALA A 146 0.78 3.07 -18.90
C ALA A 146 -0.03 4.37 -18.77
N ASP A 147 0.54 5.46 -19.29
CA ASP A 147 0.00 6.81 -19.18
C ASP A 147 0.03 7.57 -20.52
N ASP A 148 -0.67 8.71 -20.53
CA ASP A 148 -0.76 9.71 -21.58
C ASP A 148 -0.11 11.06 -21.18
N GLY A 149 0.88 11.03 -20.28
CA GLY A 149 1.60 12.22 -19.80
C GLY A 149 2.58 12.79 -20.84
N CYS A 150 3.51 13.64 -20.39
CA CYS A 150 4.46 14.32 -21.27
C CYS A 150 5.45 13.40 -22.01
N GLY A 151 5.68 12.18 -21.52
CA GLY A 151 6.74 11.29 -21.99
C GLY A 151 8.13 11.69 -21.48
N MET A 152 9.18 11.10 -22.07
CA MET A 152 10.60 11.44 -21.85
C MET A 152 11.32 11.39 -23.20
N VAL A 153 12.26 12.32 -23.44
CA VAL A 153 13.15 12.27 -24.62
C VAL A 153 14.15 11.12 -24.50
N ARG A 154 14.81 10.75 -25.59
CA ARG A 154 15.73 9.59 -25.63
C ARG A 154 16.86 9.68 -24.60
N GLU A 155 17.38 10.88 -24.37
CA GLU A 155 18.44 11.20 -23.43
C GLU A 155 17.97 11.01 -21.98
N ASP A 156 16.78 11.50 -21.64
CA ASP A 156 16.14 11.29 -20.33
C ASP A 156 15.85 9.81 -20.09
N VAL A 157 15.47 9.04 -21.13
CA VAL A 157 15.27 7.58 -21.02
C VAL A 157 16.57 6.86 -20.67
N LEU A 158 17.71 7.26 -21.24
CA LEU A 158 19.01 6.70 -20.84
C LEU A 158 19.35 7.02 -19.38
N LEU A 159 19.11 8.27 -18.96
CA LEU A 159 19.41 8.74 -17.60
C LEU A 159 18.42 8.22 -16.55
N CYS A 160 17.19 7.82 -16.89
CA CYS A 160 16.16 7.45 -15.91
C CYS A 160 16.46 6.16 -15.11
N LEU A 161 17.51 5.41 -15.49
CA LEU A 161 18.00 4.25 -14.75
C LEU A 161 19.34 4.49 -14.02
N ASP A 162 19.97 5.65 -14.21
CA ASP A 162 21.15 6.03 -13.41
C ASP A 162 20.74 6.51 -12.02
N ARG A 163 21.58 6.22 -11.01
CA ARG A 163 21.38 6.75 -9.66
C ARG A 163 21.82 8.21 -9.61
N HIS A 164 21.06 9.01 -8.86
CA HIS A 164 21.23 10.46 -8.70
C HIS A 164 20.85 11.32 -9.91
N ALA A 165 20.34 10.73 -11.01
CA ALA A 165 19.63 11.46 -12.06
C ALA A 165 18.18 11.77 -11.62
N THR A 166 17.80 13.05 -11.58
CA THR A 166 16.42 13.49 -11.39
C THR A 166 16.19 14.84 -12.08
N SER A 167 15.10 14.97 -12.81
CA SER A 167 14.68 16.24 -13.42
C SER A 167 14.04 17.22 -12.42
N LYS A 168 13.78 16.77 -11.18
CA LYS A 168 12.91 17.44 -10.19
C LYS A 168 13.61 18.10 -8.99
N ILE A 169 14.94 18.00 -8.90
CA ILE A 169 15.75 18.67 -7.87
C ILE A 169 16.98 19.28 -8.56
N ARG A 170 17.33 20.52 -8.24
CA ARG A 170 18.56 21.21 -8.66
C ARG A 170 19.39 21.75 -7.48
N HIS A 171 18.76 22.07 -6.35
CA HIS A 171 19.40 22.63 -5.17
C HIS A 171 18.99 21.93 -3.86
N ALA A 172 19.73 22.19 -2.78
CA ALA A 172 19.50 21.53 -1.48
C ALA A 172 18.27 22.12 -0.75
N GLU A 173 17.86 23.32 -1.13
CA GLU A 173 16.65 24.01 -0.69
C GLU A 173 15.38 23.30 -1.20
N ASP A 174 15.37 22.78 -2.44
CA ASP A 174 14.24 22.11 -3.09
C ASP A 174 13.71 20.90 -2.29
N LEU A 175 14.57 20.28 -1.48
CA LEU A 175 14.22 19.21 -0.53
C LEU A 175 13.23 19.65 0.57
N ARG A 176 12.90 20.95 0.64
CA ARG A 176 11.93 21.54 1.58
C ARG A 176 10.62 21.92 0.89
N GLU A 177 10.61 22.10 -0.43
CA GLU A 177 9.46 22.56 -1.23
C GLU A 177 8.94 21.43 -2.14
N ILE A 178 8.60 20.30 -1.51
CA ILE A 178 8.31 19.02 -2.18
C ILE A 178 6.90 19.03 -2.81
N HIS A 179 6.75 19.71 -3.94
CA HIS A 179 5.48 19.92 -4.66
C HIS A 179 5.01 18.74 -5.54
N THR A 180 5.93 18.02 -6.19
CA THR A 180 5.61 16.80 -6.97
C THR A 180 5.62 15.53 -6.09
N LEU A 181 5.08 14.41 -6.58
CA LEU A 181 4.92 13.17 -5.80
C LEU A 181 6.19 12.30 -5.78
N GLY A 182 6.80 12.07 -6.95
CA GLY A 182 7.93 11.15 -7.16
C GLY A 182 9.30 11.84 -7.12
N PHE A 183 9.83 12.04 -5.91
CA PHE A 183 10.86 13.07 -5.66
C PHE A 183 12.35 12.69 -5.81
N ARG A 184 12.72 11.44 -6.16
CA ARG A 184 14.09 10.95 -5.89
C ARG A 184 14.93 10.50 -7.09
N GLY A 185 14.35 10.21 -8.24
CA GLY A 185 15.05 9.48 -9.32
C GLY A 185 15.37 8.02 -8.97
N GLU A 186 15.43 7.64 -7.69
CA GLU A 186 15.76 6.30 -7.18
C GLU A 186 14.74 5.20 -7.54
N ALA A 187 13.49 5.54 -7.86
CA ALA A 187 12.39 4.58 -8.03
C ALA A 187 12.59 3.65 -9.24
N LEU A 188 12.79 4.21 -10.44
CA LEU A 188 13.01 3.41 -11.66
C LEU A 188 14.30 2.56 -11.60
N PRO A 189 15.48 3.08 -11.19
CA PRO A 189 16.68 2.29 -10.93
C PRO A 189 16.44 1.17 -9.92
N SER A 190 15.75 1.44 -8.80
CA SER A 190 15.46 0.43 -7.77
C SER A 190 14.54 -0.68 -8.26
N ILE A 191 13.50 -0.36 -9.02
CA ILE A 191 12.60 -1.35 -9.61
C ILE A 191 13.36 -2.16 -10.68
N ALA A 192 14.12 -1.51 -11.55
CA ALA A 192 14.94 -2.17 -12.59
C ALA A 192 15.99 -3.10 -11.98
N ALA A 193 16.64 -2.70 -10.88
CA ALA A 193 17.64 -3.48 -10.15
C ALA A 193 17.16 -4.87 -9.70
N VAL A 194 15.86 -5.03 -9.46
CA VAL A 194 15.26 -6.29 -8.98
C VAL A 194 14.28 -6.95 -9.96
N SER A 195 14.24 -6.51 -11.23
CA SER A 195 13.27 -6.99 -12.22
C SER A 195 13.85 -7.09 -13.64
N ARG A 196 13.02 -7.56 -14.57
CA ARG A 196 13.18 -7.27 -16.00
C ARG A 196 12.22 -6.13 -16.33
N MET A 197 12.74 -4.99 -16.77
CA MET A 197 11.95 -3.79 -17.08
C MET A 197 12.01 -3.50 -18.58
N VAL A 198 10.89 -3.07 -19.15
CA VAL A 198 10.85 -2.36 -20.44
C VAL A 198 10.17 -1.02 -20.21
N ILE A 199 10.76 0.06 -20.72
CA ILE A 199 10.16 1.39 -20.78
C ILE A 199 9.91 1.69 -22.24
N GLU A 200 8.69 2.07 -22.59
CA GLU A 200 8.32 2.61 -23.91
C GLU A 200 7.70 3.99 -23.69
N THR A 201 8.24 5.03 -24.32
CA THR A 201 7.79 6.41 -24.14
C THR A 201 7.89 7.20 -25.44
N ALA A 202 7.16 8.31 -25.54
CA ALA A 202 7.30 9.28 -26.63
C ALA A 202 6.86 10.67 -26.15
N VAL A 203 7.51 11.73 -26.65
CA VAL A 203 7.10 13.11 -26.39
C VAL A 203 6.13 13.59 -27.47
N ALA A 204 5.21 14.49 -27.11
CA ALA A 204 4.29 15.09 -28.08
C ALA A 204 5.05 15.97 -29.09
N GLY A 205 5.09 15.54 -30.35
CA GLY A 205 5.77 16.24 -31.45
C GLY A 205 6.98 15.51 -32.02
N GLU A 206 7.45 14.42 -31.37
CA GLU A 206 8.48 13.54 -31.92
C GLU A 206 7.88 12.52 -32.90
N GLU A 207 8.58 12.21 -33.99
CA GLU A 207 8.15 11.21 -34.98
C GLU A 207 8.33 9.77 -34.48
N THR A 208 9.30 9.54 -33.59
CA THR A 208 9.66 8.22 -33.06
C THR A 208 9.71 8.24 -31.54
N GLY A 209 9.00 7.31 -30.90
CA GLY A 209 9.17 7.02 -29.49
C GLY A 209 10.45 6.22 -29.22
N THR A 210 10.82 6.09 -27.96
CA THR A 210 11.97 5.33 -27.49
C THR A 210 11.54 4.13 -26.66
N ARG A 211 12.13 2.96 -26.92
CA ARG A 211 12.05 1.74 -26.10
C ARG A 211 13.40 1.43 -25.47
N LEU A 212 13.44 1.39 -24.15
CA LEU A 212 14.58 0.87 -23.37
C LEU A 212 14.24 -0.48 -22.76
N ARG A 213 15.19 -1.43 -22.82
CA ARG A 213 15.14 -2.70 -22.10
C ARG A 213 16.19 -2.74 -21.00
N ALA A 214 15.82 -3.19 -19.80
CA ALA A 214 16.74 -3.42 -18.69
C ALA A 214 16.51 -4.77 -17.99
N LEU A 215 17.59 -5.32 -17.45
CA LEU A 215 17.59 -6.57 -16.68
C LEU A 215 18.49 -6.41 -15.45
N ALA A 216 17.92 -6.55 -14.24
CA ALA A 216 18.64 -6.38 -12.98
C ALA A 216 19.46 -5.08 -12.92
N GLY A 217 18.86 -3.97 -13.37
CA GLY A 217 19.44 -2.62 -13.39
C GLY A 217 20.39 -2.34 -14.55
N ARG A 218 20.72 -3.34 -15.38
CA ARG A 218 21.58 -3.14 -16.56
C ARG A 218 20.74 -2.92 -17.81
N ILE A 219 20.98 -1.82 -18.52
CA ILE A 219 20.44 -1.60 -19.87
C ILE A 219 20.90 -2.75 -20.77
N GLN A 220 19.99 -3.25 -21.61
CA GLN A 220 20.19 -4.36 -22.56
C GLN A 220 20.07 -3.91 -24.01
N GLY A 221 19.57 -2.70 -24.23
CA GLY A 221 19.38 -2.09 -25.54
C GLY A 221 18.40 -0.91 -25.44
N ILE A 222 18.56 0.01 -26.38
CA ILE A 222 17.67 1.15 -26.63
C ILE A 222 17.43 1.20 -28.13
N ASP A 223 16.17 1.19 -28.54
CA ASP A 223 15.77 1.25 -29.94
C ASP A 223 14.44 2.02 -30.08
N ASP A 224 14.06 2.31 -31.32
CA ASP A 224 12.94 3.18 -31.62
C ASP A 224 11.60 2.42 -31.52
N ALA A 225 10.52 3.13 -31.23
CA ALA A 225 9.23 2.55 -30.96
C ALA A 225 8.07 3.42 -31.47
N ALA A 226 7.14 2.78 -32.20
CA ALA A 226 5.86 3.40 -32.52
C ALA A 226 4.98 3.45 -31.25
N ARG A 227 4.99 4.59 -30.56
CA ARG A 227 4.14 4.89 -29.40
C ARG A 227 3.45 6.24 -29.62
N ARG A 228 2.25 6.41 -29.07
CA ARG A 228 1.64 7.74 -28.83
C ARG A 228 2.36 8.44 -27.66
N PRO A 229 2.16 9.74 -27.41
CA PRO A 229 2.76 10.44 -26.27
C PRO A 229 2.44 9.84 -24.90
N GLY A 230 3.33 10.04 -23.93
CA GLY A 230 3.28 9.46 -22.58
C GLY A 230 4.23 8.27 -22.40
N THR A 231 4.15 7.58 -21.25
CA THR A 231 5.07 6.50 -20.86
C THR A 231 4.35 5.18 -20.54
N THR A 232 5.02 4.06 -20.82
CA THR A 232 4.60 2.70 -20.46
C THR A 232 5.78 1.99 -19.80
N VAL A 233 5.59 1.46 -18.59
CA VAL A 233 6.60 0.68 -17.86
C VAL A 233 6.08 -0.73 -17.61
N ASP A 234 6.70 -1.72 -18.23
CA ASP A 234 6.41 -3.16 -18.11
C ASP A 234 7.48 -3.83 -17.23
N VAL A 235 7.09 -4.20 -16.01
CA VAL A 235 7.94 -4.80 -14.97
C VAL A 235 7.59 -6.27 -14.82
N ARG A 236 8.52 -7.16 -15.19
CA ARG A 236 8.34 -8.63 -15.14
C ARG A 236 9.28 -9.29 -14.15
N ASN A 237 8.81 -10.37 -13.52
CA ASN A 237 9.53 -11.17 -12.54
C ASN A 237 10.15 -10.31 -11.42
N LEU A 238 9.30 -9.60 -10.67
CA LEU A 238 9.74 -8.79 -9.54
C LEU A 238 10.48 -9.68 -8.51
N PHE A 239 11.66 -9.23 -8.07
CA PHE A 239 12.61 -9.94 -7.20
C PHE A 239 13.34 -11.14 -7.84
N LEU A 240 13.52 -11.18 -9.17
CA LEU A 240 14.19 -12.29 -9.87
C LEU A 240 15.61 -12.63 -9.36
N ASN A 241 16.34 -11.63 -8.86
CA ASN A 241 17.68 -11.78 -8.29
C ASN A 241 17.71 -11.73 -6.75
N THR A 242 16.55 -11.60 -6.10
CA THR A 242 16.41 -11.61 -4.63
C THR A 242 15.34 -12.62 -4.20
N PRO A 243 15.53 -13.93 -4.42
CA PRO A 243 14.50 -14.96 -4.26
C PRO A 243 13.97 -15.08 -2.82
N VAL A 244 14.73 -14.63 -1.82
CA VAL A 244 14.26 -14.53 -0.42
C VAL A 244 13.11 -13.51 -0.31
N ARG A 245 13.20 -12.33 -0.94
CA ARG A 245 12.10 -11.33 -0.96
C ARG A 245 10.87 -11.87 -1.68
N ALA A 246 11.06 -12.58 -2.80
CA ALA A 246 9.95 -13.22 -3.53
C ALA A 246 9.13 -14.19 -2.66
N ARG A 247 9.78 -14.89 -1.70
CA ARG A 247 9.13 -15.77 -0.72
C ARG A 247 8.37 -15.04 0.38
N PHE A 248 8.73 -13.79 0.71
CA PHE A 248 8.00 -12.97 1.69
C PHE A 248 6.71 -12.33 1.16
N LEU A 249 6.53 -12.27 -0.17
CA LEU A 249 5.30 -11.75 -0.77
C LEU A 249 4.09 -12.64 -0.46
N ARG A 250 2.97 -12.03 -0.03
CA ARG A 250 1.75 -12.74 0.37
C ARG A 250 1.04 -13.39 -0.84
N SER A 251 -0.10 -14.04 -0.62
CA SER A 251 -0.86 -14.66 -1.71
C SER A 251 -1.29 -13.61 -2.74
N ALA A 252 -1.43 -14.01 -4.02
CA ALA A 252 -1.75 -13.11 -5.12
C ALA A 252 -2.97 -12.23 -4.83
N ARG A 253 -4.02 -12.79 -4.20
CA ARG A 253 -5.23 -12.06 -3.77
C ARG A 253 -4.95 -10.92 -2.78
N VAL A 254 -3.98 -11.09 -1.87
CA VAL A 254 -3.61 -10.07 -0.88
C VAL A 254 -2.74 -8.97 -1.50
N GLU A 255 -1.86 -9.33 -2.44
CA GLU A 255 -1.08 -8.34 -3.20
C GLU A 255 -1.96 -7.56 -4.19
N THR A 256 -2.86 -8.20 -4.94
CA THR A 256 -3.89 -7.53 -5.75
C THR A 256 -4.75 -6.56 -4.92
N ARG A 257 -5.20 -6.98 -3.74
CA ARG A 257 -5.92 -6.09 -2.81
C ARG A 257 -5.06 -4.90 -2.37
N SER A 258 -3.78 -5.13 -2.10
CA SER A 258 -2.85 -4.05 -1.72
C SER A 258 -2.65 -3.04 -2.86
N VAL A 259 -2.60 -3.50 -4.11
CA VAL A 259 -2.54 -2.63 -5.31
C VAL A 259 -3.83 -1.82 -5.47
N SER A 260 -5.00 -2.47 -5.36
CA SER A 260 -6.31 -1.78 -5.41
C SER A 260 -6.45 -0.73 -4.29
N GLU A 261 -6.02 -1.01 -3.06
CA GLU A 261 -6.04 -0.03 -1.95
C GLU A 261 -5.13 1.19 -2.22
N VAL A 262 -3.98 1.01 -2.89
CA VAL A 262 -3.13 2.12 -3.35
C VAL A 262 -3.81 2.93 -4.46
N LEU A 263 -4.32 2.25 -5.49
CA LEU A 263 -4.93 2.92 -6.65
C LEU A 263 -6.21 3.68 -6.28
N HIS A 264 -7.03 3.17 -5.35
CA HIS A 264 -8.19 3.92 -4.84
C HIS A 264 -7.75 5.20 -4.10
N ALA A 265 -6.65 5.17 -3.34
CA ALA A 265 -6.14 6.35 -2.67
C ALA A 265 -5.65 7.40 -3.68
N LEU A 266 -4.91 6.99 -4.70
CA LEU A 266 -4.44 7.89 -5.77
C LEU A 266 -5.61 8.44 -6.60
N ALA A 267 -6.62 7.62 -6.92
CA ALA A 267 -7.82 8.08 -7.63
C ALA A 267 -8.70 9.05 -6.84
N LEU A 268 -8.63 9.01 -5.49
CA LEU A 268 -9.29 9.98 -4.61
C LEU A 268 -8.50 11.30 -4.48
N ALA A 269 -7.16 11.24 -4.53
CA ALA A 269 -6.30 12.42 -4.57
C ALA A 269 -6.36 13.15 -5.93
N HIS A 270 -6.47 12.40 -7.02
CA HIS A 270 -6.41 12.92 -8.40
C HIS A 270 -7.74 12.70 -9.14
N LEU A 271 -8.77 13.45 -8.74
CA LEU A 271 -10.11 13.34 -9.32
C LEU A 271 -10.13 13.58 -10.84
N GLY A 272 -9.31 14.52 -11.32
CA GLY A 272 -9.20 14.87 -12.75
C GLY A 272 -8.52 13.82 -13.65
N THR A 273 -7.95 12.75 -13.08
CA THR A 273 -7.30 11.67 -13.82
C THR A 273 -8.21 10.43 -13.84
N ARG A 274 -8.30 9.75 -14.98
CA ARG A 274 -8.97 8.45 -15.12
C ARG A 274 -8.05 7.32 -14.70
N PHE A 275 -8.55 6.37 -13.91
CA PHE A 275 -7.79 5.20 -13.46
C PHE A 275 -8.45 3.90 -13.93
N VAL A 276 -7.74 3.10 -14.73
CA VAL A 276 -8.18 1.76 -15.15
C VAL A 276 -7.29 0.71 -14.48
N PHE A 277 -7.88 -0.32 -13.89
CA PHE A 277 -7.15 -1.41 -13.24
C PHE A 277 -7.60 -2.78 -13.73
N GLU A 278 -6.64 -3.59 -14.18
CA GLU A 278 -6.84 -4.92 -14.77
C GLU A 278 -6.02 -5.98 -14.03
N VAL A 279 -6.59 -7.18 -13.86
CA VAL A 279 -5.94 -8.29 -13.11
C VAL A 279 -6.05 -9.57 -13.93
N ASN A 280 -4.94 -9.97 -14.55
CA ASN A 280 -4.88 -10.98 -15.62
C ASN A 280 -5.96 -10.68 -16.69
N GLU A 281 -5.80 -9.56 -17.39
CA GLU A 281 -6.64 -9.07 -18.51
C GLU A 281 -8.09 -8.68 -18.17
N ALA A 282 -8.65 -9.12 -17.03
CA ALA A 282 -9.98 -8.72 -16.59
C ALA A 282 -9.97 -7.35 -15.86
N THR A 283 -10.78 -6.40 -16.32
CA THR A 283 -10.98 -5.11 -15.66
C THR A 283 -11.63 -5.28 -14.28
N VAL A 284 -10.98 -4.77 -13.24
CA VAL A 284 -11.47 -4.74 -11.85
C VAL A 284 -12.21 -3.44 -11.57
N PHE A 285 -11.70 -2.31 -12.08
CA PHE A 285 -12.42 -1.03 -12.11
C PHE A 285 -11.94 -0.14 -13.25
N ASP A 286 -12.83 0.78 -13.64
CA ASP A 286 -12.55 1.91 -14.52
C ASP A 286 -13.21 3.13 -13.86
N LEU A 287 -12.38 4.09 -13.45
CA LEU A 287 -12.78 5.27 -12.69
C LEU A 287 -12.58 6.49 -13.60
N PRO A 288 -13.63 7.05 -14.22
CA PRO A 288 -13.51 8.15 -15.19
C PRO A 288 -12.94 9.42 -14.54
N ALA A 289 -12.41 10.37 -15.31
CA ALA A 289 -12.04 11.68 -14.76
C ALA A 289 -13.30 12.38 -14.21
N ASP A 290 -13.32 12.71 -12.93
CA ASP A 290 -14.48 13.21 -12.19
C ASP A 290 -14.23 14.61 -11.61
N ARG A 291 -15.30 15.40 -11.48
CA ARG A 291 -15.26 16.70 -10.77
C ARG A 291 -15.71 16.62 -9.31
N SER A 292 -16.32 15.51 -8.89
CA SER A 292 -16.88 15.34 -7.54
C SER A 292 -16.21 14.18 -6.81
N LEU A 293 -15.75 14.46 -5.59
CA LEU A 293 -15.24 13.45 -4.67
C LEU A 293 -16.31 12.40 -4.32
N ALA A 294 -17.58 12.81 -4.20
CA ALA A 294 -18.70 11.90 -3.93
C ALA A 294 -18.95 10.92 -5.10
N ALA A 295 -18.87 11.40 -6.35
CA ALA A 295 -19.01 10.57 -7.54
C ALA A 295 -17.86 9.56 -7.66
N ARG A 296 -16.61 10.02 -7.48
CA ARG A 296 -15.42 9.15 -7.39
C ARG A 296 -15.60 8.06 -6.32
N ILE A 297 -16.10 8.41 -5.14
CA ILE A 297 -16.36 7.46 -4.04
C ILE A 297 -17.47 6.45 -4.42
N GLY A 298 -18.53 6.89 -5.08
CA GLY A 298 -19.60 6.01 -5.59
C GLY A 298 -19.13 5.05 -6.70
N ALA A 299 -18.22 5.50 -7.57
CA ALA A 299 -17.62 4.68 -8.62
C ALA A 299 -16.70 3.59 -8.04
N ILE A 300 -15.87 3.92 -7.04
CA ILE A 300 -15.01 2.95 -6.33
C ILE A 300 -15.86 1.98 -5.48
N TRP A 301 -16.90 2.50 -4.81
CA TRP A 301 -17.71 1.77 -3.84
C TRP A 301 -19.21 2.01 -4.10
N LYS A 302 -19.81 1.13 -4.91
CA LYS A 302 -21.22 1.20 -5.31
C LYS A 302 -22.21 1.17 -4.14
N ASP A 303 -21.77 0.70 -2.98
CA ASP A 303 -22.49 0.71 -1.70
C ASP A 303 -22.48 2.07 -0.97
N ALA A 304 -21.77 3.08 -1.47
CA ALA A 304 -21.74 4.42 -0.90
C ALA A 304 -23.10 5.12 -1.00
N GLY A 305 -23.63 5.20 -2.23
CA GLY A 305 -24.70 6.11 -2.63
C GLY A 305 -24.29 7.58 -2.50
N GLU A 306 -24.26 8.35 -3.58
CA GLU A 306 -23.84 9.77 -3.54
C GLU A 306 -24.66 10.60 -2.53
N ALA A 307 -25.99 10.39 -2.50
CA ALA A 307 -26.92 10.98 -1.54
C ALA A 307 -26.69 10.55 -0.07
N GLY A 308 -25.69 9.70 0.19
CA GLY A 308 -25.26 9.23 1.50
C GLY A 308 -24.07 9.98 2.10
N LEU A 309 -23.50 10.94 1.37
CA LEU A 309 -22.29 11.67 1.73
C LEU A 309 -22.58 13.16 1.88
N ILE A 310 -22.11 13.76 2.99
CA ILE A 310 -22.17 15.20 3.27
C ILE A 310 -20.80 15.78 2.89
N THR A 311 -20.79 16.92 2.20
CA THR A 311 -19.53 17.63 1.88
C THR A 311 -19.15 18.55 3.02
N LEU A 312 -17.86 18.59 3.38
CA LEU A 312 -17.33 19.57 4.33
C LEU A 312 -16.24 20.42 3.68
N SER A 313 -16.18 21.68 4.11
CA SER A 313 -15.15 22.66 3.74
C SER A 313 -15.06 23.70 4.85
N THR A 314 -14.03 23.58 5.68
CA THR A 314 -13.78 24.46 6.84
C THR A 314 -12.36 25.00 6.75
N GLN A 315 -12.16 26.27 7.09
CA GLN A 315 -10.85 26.91 7.15
C GLN A 315 -10.73 27.70 8.45
N ARG A 316 -9.64 27.51 9.19
CA ARG A 316 -9.40 28.16 10.48
C ARG A 316 -7.91 28.18 10.81
N ASP A 317 -7.40 29.30 11.32
CA ASP A 317 -6.04 29.42 11.86
C ASP A 317 -4.95 28.87 10.91
N GLY A 318 -5.05 29.19 9.61
CA GLY A 318 -4.13 28.71 8.55
C GLY A 318 -4.41 27.29 8.02
N LEU A 319 -5.19 26.48 8.75
CA LEU A 319 -5.56 25.12 8.37
C LEU A 319 -6.80 25.13 7.46
N ARG A 320 -6.87 24.19 6.51
CA ARG A 320 -8.09 23.86 5.75
C ARG A 320 -8.42 22.39 5.92
N LEU A 321 -9.70 22.06 6.09
CA LEU A 321 -10.22 20.71 5.95
C LEU A 321 -11.32 20.72 4.89
N SER A 322 -11.15 19.96 3.82
CA SER A 322 -12.20 19.66 2.85
C SER A 322 -12.45 18.15 2.78
N GLY A 323 -13.54 17.72 2.16
CA GLY A 323 -13.79 16.30 1.90
C GLY A 323 -15.25 15.91 2.02
N VAL A 324 -15.51 14.63 2.27
CA VAL A 324 -16.86 14.11 2.53
C VAL A 324 -16.92 13.16 3.72
N VAL A 325 -18.06 13.13 4.38
CA VAL A 325 -18.34 12.30 5.55
C VAL A 325 -19.72 11.64 5.42
N GLN A 326 -19.87 10.38 5.82
CA GLN A 326 -21.12 9.63 5.64
C GLN A 326 -22.23 10.12 6.57
N ARG A 327 -23.46 10.20 6.06
CA ARG A 327 -24.63 10.57 6.87
C ARG A 327 -24.86 9.62 8.06
N PRO A 328 -25.24 10.14 9.25
CA PRO A 328 -25.46 9.34 10.47
C PRO A 328 -26.39 8.12 10.33
N ASP A 329 -27.46 8.25 9.53
CA ASP A 329 -28.47 7.19 9.37
C ASP A 329 -27.99 5.99 8.51
N LEU A 330 -26.97 6.22 7.69
CA LEU A 330 -26.34 5.21 6.83
C LEU A 330 -25.15 4.50 7.48
N ALA A 331 -24.61 5.05 8.57
CA ALA A 331 -23.53 4.43 9.33
C ALA A 331 -23.90 3.01 9.82
N ARG A 332 -22.93 2.09 9.75
CA ARG A 332 -23.06 0.67 10.16
C ARG A 332 -21.94 0.28 11.14
N PRO A 333 -22.12 -0.78 11.96
CA PRO A 333 -21.02 -1.38 12.72
C PRO A 333 -19.99 -2.03 11.79
N GLY A 334 -18.77 -2.27 12.31
CA GLY A 334 -17.73 -3.03 11.60
C GLY A 334 -16.69 -2.17 10.86
N PHE A 335 -16.40 -2.53 9.60
CA PHE A 335 -15.28 -1.94 8.85
C PHE A 335 -15.58 -0.53 8.32
N ARG A 336 -14.75 0.44 8.71
CA ARG A 336 -14.72 1.80 8.15
C ARG A 336 -14.03 1.82 6.79
N ARG A 337 -14.64 2.46 5.79
CA ARG A 337 -13.87 3.05 4.68
C ARG A 337 -13.37 4.44 5.12
N ALA A 338 -12.07 4.67 5.03
CA ALA A 338 -11.46 5.95 5.34
C ALA A 338 -10.34 6.30 4.36
N GLY A 339 -10.24 7.58 4.04
CA GLY A 339 -9.06 8.18 3.41
C GLY A 339 -8.69 9.46 4.16
N LEU A 340 -7.42 9.59 4.52
CA LEU A 340 -6.85 10.83 5.03
C LEU A 340 -5.79 11.30 4.03
N PHE A 341 -5.89 12.56 3.63
CA PHE A 341 -4.99 13.19 2.67
C PHE A 341 -4.44 14.48 3.28
N ILE A 342 -3.15 14.75 3.06
CA ILE A 342 -2.47 15.94 3.57
C ILE A 342 -1.63 16.56 2.47
N ASN A 343 -1.91 17.83 2.14
CA ASN A 343 -1.28 18.55 1.03
C ASN A 343 -1.22 17.69 -0.26
N GLY A 344 -2.34 17.01 -0.58
CA GLY A 344 -2.49 16.09 -1.71
C GLY A 344 -2.08 14.64 -1.47
N ARG A 345 -1.25 14.33 -0.47
CA ARG A 345 -0.67 12.99 -0.26
C ARG A 345 -1.55 12.11 0.65
N PRO A 346 -1.84 10.84 0.31
CA PRO A 346 -2.52 9.92 1.21
C PRO A 346 -1.64 9.55 2.40
N PHE A 347 -2.19 9.64 3.62
CA PHE A 347 -1.50 9.24 4.87
C PHE A 347 -2.40 8.41 5.78
N ARG A 348 -1.82 7.83 6.84
CA ARG A 348 -2.52 7.01 7.82
C ARG A 348 -2.29 7.56 9.23
N ASP A 349 -3.39 7.94 9.89
CA ASP A 349 -3.33 8.41 11.26
C ASP A 349 -4.57 7.97 12.06
N SER A 350 -4.34 7.11 13.05
CA SER A 350 -5.43 6.57 13.88
C SER A 350 -6.02 7.61 14.84
N ALA A 351 -5.28 8.67 15.19
CA ALA A 351 -5.72 9.70 16.09
C ALA A 351 -6.59 10.74 15.36
N ILE A 352 -6.19 11.16 14.15
CA ILE A 352 -7.05 11.96 13.26
C ILE A 352 -8.35 11.20 12.91
N THR A 353 -8.26 9.88 12.67
CA THR A 353 -9.46 9.05 12.47
C THR A 353 -10.38 9.05 13.69
N ARG A 354 -9.82 8.98 14.92
CA ARG A 354 -10.60 9.10 16.17
C ARG A 354 -11.14 10.50 16.41
N ALA A 355 -10.48 11.56 15.94
CA ALA A 355 -11.00 12.92 16.03
C ALA A 355 -12.29 13.07 15.21
N ALA A 356 -12.33 12.50 14.00
CA ALA A 356 -13.56 12.43 13.22
C ALA A 356 -14.69 11.66 13.95
N ASP A 357 -14.37 10.55 14.63
CA ASP A 357 -15.36 9.84 15.48
C ASP A 357 -15.92 10.69 16.63
N ARG A 358 -15.10 11.57 17.23
CA ARG A 358 -15.57 12.50 18.28
C ARG A 358 -16.47 13.60 17.71
N GLY A 359 -16.34 13.94 16.42
CA GLY A 359 -17.28 14.81 15.71
C GLY A 359 -18.68 14.19 15.63
N TYR A 360 -18.74 12.90 15.27
CA TYR A 360 -19.98 12.12 15.15
C TYR A 360 -20.71 11.79 16.47
N ARG A 361 -20.07 11.95 17.63
CA ARG A 361 -20.50 11.37 18.93
C ARG A 361 -21.94 11.72 19.37
N THR A 362 -22.52 12.82 18.90
CA THR A 362 -23.90 13.24 19.20
C THR A 362 -24.95 12.67 18.23
N THR A 363 -24.54 12.17 17.06
CA THR A 363 -25.42 11.74 15.96
C THR A 363 -25.33 10.23 15.68
N VAL A 364 -24.26 9.56 16.11
CA VAL A 364 -23.96 8.16 15.78
C VAL A 364 -23.49 7.38 17.02
N SER A 365 -24.09 6.20 17.20
CA SER A 365 -23.76 5.23 18.25
C SER A 365 -22.29 4.75 18.19
N GLN A 366 -21.66 4.53 19.35
CA GLN A 366 -20.21 4.26 19.47
C GLN A 366 -19.71 2.95 18.84
N ASP A 367 -20.62 2.05 18.46
CA ASP A 367 -20.36 0.80 17.71
C ASP A 367 -20.24 1.01 16.19
N LYS A 368 -20.90 2.05 15.66
CA LYS A 368 -20.95 2.36 14.23
C LYS A 368 -19.68 3.07 13.73
N ARG A 369 -19.36 2.89 12.46
CA ARG A 369 -18.15 3.42 11.81
C ARG A 369 -18.50 4.10 10.48
N PRO A 370 -19.08 5.32 10.51
CA PRO A 370 -19.39 6.07 9.29
C PRO A 370 -18.13 6.32 8.45
N TRP A 371 -18.26 6.36 7.12
CA TRP A 371 -17.11 6.59 6.23
C TRP A 371 -16.63 8.04 6.30
N VAL A 372 -15.32 8.27 6.17
CA VAL A 372 -14.70 9.61 6.24
C VAL A 372 -13.57 9.76 5.22
N PHE A 373 -13.64 10.78 4.38
CA PHE A 373 -12.63 11.08 3.36
C PHE A 373 -12.21 12.53 3.51
N LEU A 374 -11.08 12.76 4.18
CA LEU A 374 -10.68 14.07 4.68
C LEU A 374 -9.38 14.53 4.03
N PHE A 375 -9.39 15.76 3.52
CA PHE A 375 -8.31 16.42 2.82
C PHE A 375 -7.88 17.64 3.64
N LEU A 376 -6.77 17.50 4.34
CA LEU A 376 -6.21 18.51 5.22
C LEU A 376 -5.14 19.32 4.46
N THR A 377 -5.25 20.64 4.47
CA THR A 377 -4.16 21.54 4.06
C THR A 377 -3.51 22.12 5.31
N VAL A 378 -2.19 21.98 5.42
CA VAL A 378 -1.38 22.39 6.58
C VAL A 378 -0.14 23.15 6.11
N PRO A 379 0.25 24.27 6.74
CA PRO A 379 1.53 24.94 6.51
C PRO A 379 2.73 24.00 6.64
N GLY A 380 3.76 24.19 5.81
CA GLY A 380 4.93 23.30 5.75
C GLY A 380 5.77 23.25 7.04
N ASP A 381 5.70 24.28 7.88
CA ASP A 381 6.38 24.35 9.18
C ASP A 381 5.55 23.75 10.33
N GLU A 382 4.31 23.35 10.06
CA GLU A 382 3.41 22.66 10.99
C GLU A 382 3.37 21.13 10.77
N VAL A 383 3.93 20.60 9.68
CA VAL A 383 3.97 19.14 9.44
C VAL A 383 5.27 18.64 8.78
N ASP A 384 5.90 17.66 9.43
CA ASP A 384 6.94 16.82 8.83
C ASP A 384 6.32 15.59 8.16
N VAL A 385 6.57 15.45 6.85
CA VAL A 385 6.09 14.33 6.00
C VAL A 385 7.20 13.32 5.66
N ASN A 386 8.45 13.58 6.06
CA ASN A 386 9.63 12.77 5.71
C ASN A 386 9.98 11.77 6.82
N VAL A 387 8.96 11.29 7.54
CA VAL A 387 9.10 10.58 8.83
C VAL A 387 9.42 9.09 8.68
N HIS A 388 8.98 8.46 7.58
CA HIS A 388 9.07 7.02 7.37
C HIS A 388 9.33 6.70 5.88
N PRO A 389 10.17 5.70 5.52
CA PRO A 389 10.51 5.39 4.13
C PRO A 389 9.29 5.18 3.21
N GLY A 390 8.24 4.53 3.73
CA GLY A 390 6.97 4.31 3.01
C GLY A 390 6.07 5.55 2.84
N LYS A 391 6.50 6.75 3.24
CA LYS A 391 5.81 8.06 3.09
C LYS A 391 4.38 8.16 3.66
N ALA A 392 3.93 7.18 4.45
CA ALA A 392 2.52 7.03 4.86
C ALA A 392 2.17 7.59 6.26
N GLU A 393 3.16 8.05 7.02
CA GLU A 393 3.00 8.59 8.38
C GLU A 393 3.57 10.02 8.44
N VAL A 394 2.93 10.91 9.20
CA VAL A 394 3.29 12.33 9.31
C VAL A 394 3.36 12.79 10.77
N ARG A 395 4.22 13.77 11.06
CA ARG A 395 4.39 14.38 12.38
C ARG A 395 3.92 15.83 12.35
N PHE A 396 2.75 16.05 12.92
CA PHE A 396 2.24 17.39 13.20
C PHE A 396 3.00 18.04 14.36
N ARG A 397 3.31 19.33 14.21
CA ARG A 397 3.93 20.17 15.25
C ARG A 397 3.02 20.34 16.47
N ASP A 398 1.73 20.59 16.25
CA ASP A 398 0.69 20.50 17.27
C ASP A 398 -0.42 19.55 16.81
N ARG A 399 -0.25 18.27 17.15
CA ARG A 399 -1.23 17.20 16.92
C ARG A 399 -2.58 17.48 17.57
N ASN A 400 -2.63 18.16 18.73
CA ASN A 400 -3.87 18.40 19.45
C ASN A 400 -4.73 19.44 18.73
N ARG A 401 -4.11 20.51 18.20
CA ARG A 401 -4.79 21.52 17.37
C ARG A 401 -5.38 20.91 16.10
N ILE A 402 -4.66 20.03 15.40
CA ILE A 402 -5.18 19.31 14.22
C ILE A 402 -6.35 18.39 14.60
N GLU A 403 -6.24 17.62 15.69
CA GLU A 403 -7.34 16.77 16.16
C GLU A 403 -8.60 17.58 16.55
N GLN A 404 -8.44 18.70 17.25
CA GLN A 404 -9.57 19.57 17.61
C GLN A 404 -10.23 20.21 16.39
N PHE A 405 -9.42 20.65 15.42
CA PHE A 405 -9.91 21.21 14.16
C PHE A 405 -10.70 20.19 13.34
N VAL A 406 -10.22 18.94 13.23
CA VAL A 406 -10.93 17.85 12.55
C VAL A 406 -12.22 17.47 13.27
N GLU A 407 -12.19 17.35 14.60
CA GLU A 407 -13.39 17.06 15.41
C GLU A 407 -14.47 18.13 15.24
N ALA A 408 -14.08 19.42 15.31
CA ALA A 408 -14.99 20.54 15.16
C ALA A 408 -15.57 20.64 13.74
N SER A 409 -14.74 20.47 12.71
CA SER A 409 -15.18 20.56 11.31
C SER A 409 -16.15 19.43 10.93
N VAL A 410 -15.90 18.21 11.42
CA VAL A 410 -16.83 17.07 11.23
C VAL A 410 -18.14 17.31 12.00
N ARG A 411 -18.09 17.87 13.21
CA ARG A 411 -19.30 18.23 13.98
C ARG A 411 -20.13 19.28 13.26
N GLN A 412 -19.51 20.36 12.81
CA GLN A 412 -20.17 21.46 12.08
C GLN A 412 -20.86 20.96 10.80
N ALA A 413 -20.23 20.06 10.05
CA ALA A 413 -20.84 19.45 8.86
C ALA A 413 -22.11 18.63 9.21
N LEU A 414 -22.17 18.06 10.42
CA LEU A 414 -23.28 17.22 10.90
C LEU A 414 -24.45 18.03 11.50
N GLU A 415 -24.32 19.35 11.62
CA GLU A 415 -25.37 20.27 12.13
C GLU A 415 -26.34 20.73 11.02
N GLY A 416 -25.94 20.61 9.74
CA GLY A 416 -26.74 21.03 8.59
C GLY A 416 -27.84 20.03 8.17
N ILE A 417 -28.86 20.54 7.45
CA ILE A 417 -30.05 19.77 7.00
C ILE A 417 -29.68 18.55 6.15
N GLU A 418 -28.56 18.56 5.42
CA GLU A 418 -28.04 17.41 4.65
C GLU A 418 -27.79 16.16 5.52
N SER A 419 -27.63 16.34 6.83
CA SER A 419 -27.44 15.28 7.83
C SER A 419 -28.74 14.63 8.29
N ALA A 420 -29.89 15.25 8.01
CA ALA A 420 -31.19 14.74 8.43
C ALA A 420 -31.58 13.46 7.68
N ALA A 421 -32.19 12.51 8.39
CA ALA A 421 -32.63 11.24 7.78
C ALA A 421 -33.62 11.50 6.63
N THR A 422 -33.37 10.92 5.45
CA THR A 422 -34.28 11.06 4.29
C THR A 422 -35.56 10.28 4.53
N ILE A 423 -36.58 10.98 5.02
CA ILE A 423 -37.95 10.47 5.13
C ILE A 423 -38.43 10.10 3.72
N GLY A 424 -38.98 8.90 3.55
CA GLY A 424 -39.66 8.48 2.31
C GLY A 424 -38.92 7.51 1.37
N ARG A 425 -37.68 7.11 1.64
CA ARG A 425 -37.07 5.95 0.93
C ARG A 425 -37.28 4.65 1.73
N PRO A 426 -38.04 3.66 1.22
CA PRO A 426 -38.14 2.36 1.89
C PRO A 426 -36.76 1.70 1.88
N ARG A 427 -36.31 1.24 3.06
CA ARG A 427 -35.11 0.39 3.15
C ARG A 427 -35.37 -0.90 2.38
N PRO A 428 -34.44 -1.40 1.55
CA PRO A 428 -34.50 -2.76 1.06
C PRO A 428 -34.50 -3.72 2.25
N VAL A 429 -35.67 -4.28 2.56
CA VAL A 429 -35.78 -5.36 3.52
C VAL A 429 -35.14 -6.55 2.84
N HIS A 430 -33.93 -6.92 3.27
CA HIS A 430 -33.35 -8.22 2.93
C HIS A 430 -34.23 -9.29 3.60
N VAL A 431 -35.25 -9.73 2.87
CA VAL A 431 -36.05 -10.90 3.23
C VAL A 431 -35.07 -12.06 3.25
N VAL A 432 -34.71 -12.50 4.45
CA VAL A 432 -34.03 -13.76 4.66
C VAL A 432 -35.02 -14.84 4.25
N ARG A 433 -34.94 -15.29 3.00
CA ARG A 433 -35.52 -16.56 2.60
C ARG A 433 -34.78 -17.64 3.37
N GLU A 434 -35.38 -18.10 4.45
CA GLU A 434 -35.03 -19.41 5.01
C GLU A 434 -35.22 -20.43 3.89
N GLY A 435 -34.11 -21.05 3.46
CA GLY A 435 -34.16 -22.10 2.45
C GLY A 435 -34.93 -23.29 3.01
N PRO A 436 -35.85 -23.91 2.23
CA PRO A 436 -36.47 -25.16 2.65
C PRO A 436 -35.40 -26.20 2.99
N GLY A 437 -35.45 -26.76 4.19
CA GLY A 437 -34.49 -27.77 4.63
C GLY A 437 -34.64 -29.05 3.81
N GLU A 438 -33.52 -29.61 3.36
CA GLU A 438 -33.51 -30.91 2.67
C GLU A 438 -33.98 -32.01 3.63
N GLY A 439 -35.12 -32.65 3.31
CA GLY A 439 -35.79 -33.58 4.22
C GLY A 439 -36.69 -34.58 3.51
N PHE A 440 -36.10 -35.72 3.11
CA PHE A 440 -36.76 -36.98 2.73
C PHE A 440 -37.83 -36.95 1.63
N ALA A 441 -37.45 -37.42 0.44
CA ALA A 441 -38.38 -37.94 -0.55
C ALA A 441 -38.66 -39.44 -0.30
N THR A 442 -39.92 -39.80 -0.04
CA THR A 442 -40.47 -41.15 -0.27
C THR A 442 -41.21 -41.12 -1.60
N GLY A 443 -40.69 -41.79 -2.63
CA GLY A 443 -41.18 -41.64 -4.00
C GLY A 443 -42.11 -42.75 -4.50
N ALA A 444 -42.79 -42.48 -5.61
CA ALA A 444 -43.35 -43.45 -6.57
C ALA A 444 -43.73 -42.73 -7.89
N GLY A 445 -43.87 -43.47 -8.99
CA GLY A 445 -44.76 -43.04 -10.10
C GLY A 445 -44.15 -42.41 -11.36
N ALA A 446 -43.63 -43.26 -12.25
CA ALA A 446 -43.84 -43.28 -13.71
C ALA A 446 -43.80 -42.00 -14.60
N ALA A 447 -42.89 -42.06 -15.59
CA ALA A 447 -43.08 -41.80 -17.02
C ALA A 447 -43.50 -40.39 -17.56
N GLY A 448 -42.79 -39.93 -18.60
CA GLY A 448 -43.23 -38.77 -19.41
C GLY A 448 -42.09 -38.02 -20.12
N SER A 449 -41.79 -38.38 -21.36
CA SER A 449 -41.00 -37.59 -22.33
C SER A 449 -41.64 -37.85 -23.71
N PRO A 450 -41.70 -36.86 -24.63
CA PRO A 450 -40.48 -36.34 -25.27
C PRO A 450 -40.51 -34.81 -25.59
N ALA A 451 -39.64 -34.43 -26.54
CA ALA A 451 -39.46 -33.13 -27.20
C ALA A 451 -40.73 -32.65 -27.98
N ASP A 452 -40.78 -31.51 -28.68
CA ASP A 452 -39.69 -30.68 -29.25
C ASP A 452 -40.11 -29.20 -29.43
N GLY A 453 -39.26 -28.38 -30.06
CA GLY A 453 -39.54 -26.98 -30.45
C GLY A 453 -40.39 -26.86 -31.74
N PRO A 454 -40.28 -25.76 -32.53
CA PRO A 454 -39.35 -24.64 -32.43
C PRO A 454 -40.04 -23.25 -32.36
N GLY A 455 -39.25 -22.18 -32.31
CA GLY A 455 -39.70 -20.82 -32.63
C GLY A 455 -39.44 -20.45 -34.10
N GLY A 456 -40.00 -19.32 -34.55
CA GLY A 456 -39.71 -18.75 -35.87
C GLY A 456 -39.96 -17.24 -35.92
N PRO A 457 -39.35 -16.52 -36.88
CA PRO A 457 -39.75 -15.17 -37.29
C PRO A 457 -40.31 -15.17 -38.72
N ALA A 458 -41.01 -14.10 -39.10
CA ALA A 458 -41.43 -13.86 -40.48
C ALA A 458 -41.24 -12.37 -40.84
N VAL A 459 -40.65 -12.15 -42.03
CA VAL A 459 -40.34 -10.85 -42.68
C VAL A 459 -39.29 -10.01 -41.95
#